data_AF-A0AA46C644-F1
#
_entry.id   AF-A0AA46C644-F1
#
_cell.length_a   1.000
_cell.length_b   1.000
_cell.length_c   1.000
_cell.angle_alpha   90.00
_cell.angle_beta   90.00
_cell.angle_gamma   90.00
#
_symmetry.space_group_name_H-M   'P 1'
#
loop_
_entity.id
_entity.type
_entity.pdbx_description
1 polymer ?
#
loop_
_entity_poly.entity_id
_entity_poly.type
_entity_poly.pdbx_seq_one_letter_code
_entity_poly.pdbx_strand_id
1 'polypeptide(L)'
;MPLYFVRHGESLANEQNYFAGAQDSPLTPLGRRQARQAADFVRERGLRFDQVHVSTLERAQATAAIILEGVRDAPQVLYSDALNERDFGIFAGKNKTLIKKSIGHGLFDACFHDADGAPPDGEHWMDMYARCKHYYDTVLAPLDRQGKQVLVVAHKYIVEVFALIASGLPPAEYMDFRLPNSRPLSWEELKRMTARSSSGLNYLGEQTEIHLLQWMLIAAVAGFALSCVGLAVPHGLTSTAIVALLAVNAFFLSVRIEPGALRLTGGPENLALSVVSLARAGLAMVLLTQSHNEWVHVLGLLLIVPPALSVPTFSLARGGDYFFAARYTLVLSIVLPAALLLLFLDHHEVLGSAHALERFFVVLLIALAVPSLLAQGWRRARPIAAGKLATNWGWAGSLTMVPLALLVGLQAGGRPLADALGHGGWQAWAALLLPFALLLACRLGSAAYLSAYQRVTGKAVSAAIASDIHLLQTSPNIFLWLSLLLPGTFAHAPTLVAGTLLGFFAFALLDETWVVRRFRAQITPALHQHAARTATRARPLDASGVAAGTVALDSR
;
A
#
# COMPACT_ATOMS: atom_id res chain seq x y z
N MET A 1 12.19 -0.07 -36.72
CA MET A 1 11.03 -0.97 -36.60
C MET A 1 9.80 -0.14 -36.24
N PRO A 2 8.75 -0.10 -37.07
CA PRO A 2 7.56 0.73 -36.85
C PRO A 2 6.56 0.07 -35.89
N LEU A 3 7.05 -0.57 -34.83
CA LEU A 3 6.24 -1.21 -33.80
C LEU A 3 6.17 -0.33 -32.55
N TYR A 4 4.95 -0.11 -32.07
CA TYR A 4 4.65 0.60 -30.83
C TYR A 4 3.90 -0.30 -29.86
N PHE A 5 4.26 -0.25 -28.59
CA PHE A 5 3.66 -1.05 -27.52
C PHE A 5 3.10 -0.13 -26.44
N VAL A 6 1.93 -0.49 -25.94
CA VAL A 6 1.24 0.22 -24.86
C VAL A 6 0.77 -0.80 -23.84
N ARG A 7 1.21 -0.67 -22.60
CA ARG A 7 0.53 -1.28 -21.45
C ARG A 7 -0.78 -0.55 -21.22
N HIS A 8 -1.88 -1.25 -20.96
CA HIS A 8 -3.17 -0.65 -20.63
C HIS A 8 -3.08 0.44 -19.54
N GLY A 9 -4.04 1.36 -19.50
CA GLY A 9 -4.15 2.38 -18.44
C GLY A 9 -4.37 1.76 -17.07
N GLU A 10 -4.13 2.50 -15.98
CA GLU A 10 -4.41 2.03 -14.62
C GLU A 10 -5.83 1.43 -14.50
N SER A 11 -5.92 0.20 -13.99
CA SER A 11 -7.18 -0.51 -13.72
C SER A 11 -7.51 -0.55 -12.23
N LEU A 12 -8.76 -0.85 -11.86
CA LEU A 12 -9.16 -1.02 -10.44
C LEU A 12 -8.25 -2.03 -9.70
N ALA A 13 -7.86 -3.13 -10.34
CA ALA A 13 -6.93 -4.08 -9.74
C ALA A 13 -5.52 -3.50 -9.52
N ASN A 14 -5.05 -2.60 -10.40
CA ASN A 14 -3.80 -1.87 -10.17
C ASN A 14 -3.94 -0.92 -8.99
N GLU A 15 -5.04 -0.17 -8.97
CA GLU A 15 -5.34 0.86 -7.98
C GLU A 15 -5.46 0.26 -6.57
N GLN A 16 -6.15 -0.87 -6.44
CA GLN A 16 -6.39 -1.56 -5.16
C GLN A 16 -5.36 -2.66 -4.85
N ASN A 17 -4.31 -2.79 -5.67
CA ASN A 17 -3.18 -3.71 -5.44
C ASN A 17 -3.55 -5.21 -5.36
N TYR A 18 -4.41 -5.68 -6.26
CA TYR A 18 -4.76 -7.11 -6.41
C TYR A 18 -4.22 -7.69 -7.74
N PHE A 19 -4.02 -9.01 -7.79
CA PHE A 19 -3.70 -9.72 -9.03
C PHE A 19 -4.97 -9.90 -9.88
N ALA A 20 -5.09 -9.20 -11.01
CA ALA A 20 -6.18 -9.46 -11.97
C ALA A 20 -5.88 -10.69 -12.84
N GLY A 21 -4.70 -10.73 -13.45
CA GLY A 21 -4.32 -11.78 -14.40
C GLY A 21 -5.25 -11.81 -15.60
N ALA A 22 -5.78 -12.99 -15.91
CA ALA A 22 -6.77 -13.21 -16.96
C ALA A 22 -8.18 -12.69 -16.60
N GLN A 23 -8.42 -12.21 -15.38
CA GLN A 23 -9.71 -11.61 -15.01
C GLN A 23 -9.82 -10.17 -15.50
N ASP A 24 -11.03 -9.77 -15.88
CA ASP A 24 -11.30 -8.39 -16.27
C ASP A 24 -11.31 -7.44 -15.07
N SER A 25 -10.83 -6.23 -15.34
CA SER A 25 -10.79 -5.13 -14.38
C SER A 25 -10.89 -3.84 -15.16
N PRO A 26 -11.91 -3.01 -14.95
CA PRO A 26 -12.09 -1.79 -15.72
C PRO A 26 -11.01 -0.75 -15.41
N LEU A 27 -10.84 0.20 -16.35
CA LEU A 27 -9.96 1.35 -16.17
C LEU A 27 -10.47 2.30 -15.07
N THR A 28 -9.55 2.83 -14.26
CA THR A 28 -9.82 3.92 -13.32
C THR A 28 -10.03 5.25 -14.08
N PRO A 29 -10.55 6.30 -13.43
CA PRO A 29 -10.53 7.65 -13.99
C PRO A 29 -9.12 8.11 -14.40
N LEU A 30 -8.08 7.73 -13.65
CA LEU A 30 -6.70 8.00 -14.05
C LEU A 30 -6.29 7.18 -15.27
N GLY A 31 -6.60 5.89 -15.31
CA GLY A 31 -6.30 5.04 -16.47
C GLY A 31 -6.90 5.59 -17.77
N ARG A 32 -8.12 6.14 -17.71
CA ARG A 32 -8.73 6.84 -18.85
C ARG A 32 -7.98 8.12 -19.21
N ARG A 33 -7.53 8.93 -18.24
CA ARG A 33 -6.69 10.12 -18.51
C ARG A 33 -5.32 9.75 -19.08
N GLN A 34 -4.72 8.65 -18.62
CA GLN A 34 -3.48 8.12 -19.14
C GLN A 34 -3.64 7.71 -20.62
N ALA A 35 -4.74 7.01 -20.95
CA ALA A 35 -5.05 6.66 -22.34
C ALA A 35 -5.29 7.89 -23.23
N ARG A 36 -5.96 8.95 -22.73
CA ARG A 36 -6.10 10.21 -23.46
C ARG A 36 -4.76 10.92 -23.70
N GLN A 37 -3.88 10.95 -22.68
CA GLN A 37 -2.53 11.48 -22.86
C GLN A 37 -1.73 10.69 -23.91
N ALA A 38 -1.98 9.39 -24.04
CA ALA A 38 -1.40 8.56 -25.09
C ALA A 38 -1.99 8.89 -26.48
N ALA A 39 -3.28 9.18 -26.57
CA ALA A 39 -3.92 9.68 -27.81
C ALA A 39 -3.30 11.02 -28.25
N ASP A 40 -3.09 11.94 -27.31
CA ASP A 40 -2.43 13.23 -27.58
C ASP A 40 -1.00 13.00 -28.09
N PHE A 41 -0.23 12.09 -27.47
CA PHE A 41 1.12 11.73 -27.95
C PHE A 41 1.11 11.20 -29.38
N VAL A 42 0.18 10.30 -29.72
CA VAL A 42 0.01 9.75 -31.08
C VAL A 42 -0.27 10.87 -32.07
N ARG A 43 -1.18 11.80 -31.73
CA ARG A 43 -1.58 12.94 -32.57
C ARG A 43 -0.44 13.93 -32.79
N GLU A 44 0.22 14.36 -31.71
CA GLU A 44 1.32 15.33 -31.73
C GLU A 44 2.53 14.84 -32.53
N ARG A 45 2.78 13.52 -32.49
CA ARG A 45 3.86 12.87 -33.24
C ARG A 45 3.47 12.54 -34.69
N GLY A 46 2.20 12.74 -35.08
CA GLY A 46 1.70 12.37 -36.39
C GLY A 46 1.78 10.87 -36.68
N LEU A 47 1.70 10.02 -35.64
CA LEU A 47 1.77 8.56 -35.83
C LEU A 47 0.50 8.06 -36.51
N ARG A 48 0.67 7.17 -37.49
CA ARG A 48 -0.40 6.53 -38.22
C ARG A 48 -0.18 5.04 -38.15
N PHE A 49 -1.19 4.29 -37.73
CA PHE A 49 -1.11 2.84 -37.64
C PHE A 49 -1.85 2.21 -38.80
N ASP A 50 -1.27 1.19 -39.42
CA ASP A 50 -1.95 0.32 -40.39
C ASP A 50 -2.81 -0.72 -39.65
N GLN A 51 -2.32 -1.25 -38.53
CA GLN A 51 -3.00 -2.23 -37.70
C GLN A 51 -2.81 -1.96 -36.20
N VAL A 52 -3.81 -2.33 -35.40
CA VAL A 52 -3.79 -2.25 -33.94
C VAL A 52 -4.13 -3.63 -33.39
N HIS A 53 -3.19 -4.25 -32.68
CA HIS A 53 -3.42 -5.54 -32.03
C HIS A 53 -3.68 -5.33 -30.53
N VAL A 54 -4.73 -5.96 -30.03
CA VAL A 54 -5.22 -5.73 -28.67
C VAL A 54 -5.46 -7.06 -27.98
N SER A 55 -5.17 -7.13 -26.68
CA SER A 55 -5.63 -8.23 -25.85
C SER A 55 -7.17 -8.31 -25.83
N THR A 56 -7.72 -9.50 -25.58
CA THR A 56 -9.17 -9.68 -25.39
C THR A 56 -9.68 -9.16 -24.04
N LEU A 57 -8.82 -8.72 -23.12
CA LEU A 57 -9.21 -8.17 -21.82
C LEU A 57 -9.66 -6.70 -21.91
N GLU A 58 -10.79 -6.38 -21.27
CA GLU A 58 -11.52 -5.10 -21.37
C GLU A 58 -10.63 -3.87 -21.15
N ARG A 59 -9.70 -3.92 -20.20
CA ARG A 59 -8.79 -2.80 -19.91
C ARG A 59 -7.88 -2.43 -21.07
N ALA A 60 -7.41 -3.42 -21.82
CA ALA A 60 -6.60 -3.20 -23.01
C ALA A 60 -7.49 -2.67 -24.15
N GLN A 61 -8.67 -3.25 -24.34
CA GLN A 61 -9.66 -2.78 -25.31
C GLN A 61 -10.06 -1.32 -25.08
N ALA A 62 -10.42 -0.97 -23.84
CA ALA A 62 -10.78 0.39 -23.46
C ALA A 62 -9.61 1.38 -23.64
N THR A 63 -8.38 0.95 -23.37
CA THR A 63 -7.19 1.78 -23.61
C THR A 63 -7.01 2.02 -25.11
N ALA A 64 -7.09 0.97 -25.93
CA ALA A 64 -6.96 1.07 -27.38
C ALA A 64 -8.05 1.97 -27.98
N ALA A 65 -9.31 1.80 -27.56
CA ALA A 65 -10.42 2.62 -27.99
C ALA A 65 -10.15 4.11 -27.74
N ILE A 66 -9.73 4.47 -26.52
CA ILE A 66 -9.42 5.87 -26.16
C ILE A 66 -8.22 6.42 -26.96
N ILE A 67 -7.19 5.61 -27.20
CA ILE A 67 -6.03 6.03 -28.00
C ILE A 67 -6.42 6.35 -29.45
N LEU A 68 -7.37 5.59 -29.99
CA LEU A 68 -7.86 5.73 -31.36
C LEU A 68 -8.97 6.78 -31.50
N GLU A 69 -9.50 7.34 -30.40
CA GLU A 69 -10.46 8.44 -30.43
C GLU A 69 -9.89 9.63 -31.22
N GLY A 70 -10.54 9.99 -32.33
CA GLY A 70 -10.15 11.12 -33.17
C GLY A 70 -9.03 10.83 -34.19
N VAL A 71 -8.60 9.58 -34.35
CA VAL A 71 -7.74 9.17 -35.47
C VAL A 71 -8.60 9.10 -36.74
N ARG A 72 -8.27 9.93 -37.75
CA ARG A 72 -9.09 10.10 -38.96
C ARG A 72 -9.17 8.85 -39.84
N ASP A 73 -8.08 8.10 -39.93
CA ASP A 73 -7.97 6.87 -40.73
C ASP A 73 -7.97 5.69 -39.76
N ALA A 74 -9.15 5.16 -39.45
CA ALA A 74 -9.30 4.11 -38.44
C ALA A 74 -8.54 2.83 -38.87
N PRO A 75 -7.51 2.40 -38.13
CA PRO A 75 -6.76 1.19 -38.44
C PRO A 75 -7.62 -0.05 -38.24
N GLN A 76 -7.22 -1.17 -38.86
CA GLN A 76 -7.79 -2.46 -38.53
C GLN A 76 -7.44 -2.83 -37.08
N VAL A 77 -8.45 -3.07 -36.24
CA VAL A 77 -8.27 -3.52 -34.86
C VAL A 77 -8.44 -5.03 -34.79
N LEU A 78 -7.43 -5.73 -34.28
CA LEU A 78 -7.37 -7.19 -34.19
C LEU A 78 -7.21 -7.61 -32.73
N TYR A 79 -8.07 -8.49 -32.25
CA TYR A 79 -8.01 -9.00 -30.87
C TYR A 79 -7.33 -10.37 -30.82
N SER A 80 -6.51 -10.62 -29.80
CA SER A 80 -5.79 -11.89 -29.66
C SER A 80 -5.58 -12.26 -28.19
N ASP A 81 -5.94 -13.50 -27.84
CA ASP A 81 -5.67 -14.07 -26.50
C ASP A 81 -4.18 -14.26 -26.24
N ALA A 82 -3.36 -14.37 -27.30
CA ALA A 82 -1.91 -14.42 -27.18
C ALA A 82 -1.32 -13.13 -26.57
N LEU A 83 -2.11 -12.05 -26.50
CA LEU A 83 -1.74 -10.78 -25.88
C LEU A 83 -2.33 -10.59 -24.48
N ASN A 84 -3.08 -11.56 -23.93
CA ASN A 84 -3.66 -11.48 -22.60
C ASN A 84 -2.60 -11.51 -21.50
N GLU A 85 -2.89 -10.87 -20.37
CA GLU A 85 -2.02 -10.88 -19.20
C GLU A 85 -1.80 -12.31 -18.70
N ARG A 86 -0.66 -12.52 -18.03
CA ARG A 86 -0.34 -13.79 -17.38
C ARG A 86 -1.48 -14.29 -16.48
N ASP A 87 -1.81 -15.58 -16.57
CA ASP A 87 -2.71 -16.20 -15.59
C ASP A 87 -2.00 -16.37 -14.24
N PHE A 88 -2.58 -15.79 -13.19
CA PHE A 88 -2.06 -15.86 -11.84
C PHE A 88 -2.65 -16.99 -10.99
N GLY A 89 -3.49 -17.84 -11.58
CA GLY A 89 -4.05 -19.03 -10.92
C GLY A 89 -4.73 -18.68 -9.61
N ILE A 90 -4.37 -19.37 -8.53
CA ILE A 90 -4.97 -19.14 -7.21
C ILE A 90 -4.66 -17.75 -6.63
N PHE A 91 -3.70 -17.01 -7.18
CA PHE A 91 -3.40 -15.64 -6.74
C PHE A 91 -4.35 -14.60 -7.35
N ALA A 92 -5.08 -14.93 -8.42
CA ALA A 92 -6.05 -14.02 -9.02
C ALA A 92 -7.12 -13.59 -7.98
N GLY A 93 -7.47 -12.30 -8.00
CA GLY A 93 -8.36 -11.66 -7.04
C GLY A 93 -7.76 -11.41 -5.64
N LYS A 94 -6.51 -11.81 -5.39
CA LYS A 94 -5.86 -11.66 -4.07
C LYS A 94 -4.87 -10.50 -4.02
N ASN A 95 -4.68 -9.94 -2.83
CA ASN A 95 -3.85 -8.74 -2.64
C ASN A 95 -2.38 -9.08 -2.79
N LYS A 96 -1.65 -8.30 -3.60
CA LYS A 96 -0.24 -8.58 -3.93
C LYS A 96 0.66 -8.55 -2.70
N THR A 97 0.50 -7.53 -1.85
CA THR A 97 1.30 -7.37 -0.63
C THR A 97 1.03 -8.49 0.35
N LEU A 98 -0.23 -8.91 0.52
CA LEU A 98 -0.57 -10.04 1.38
C LEU A 98 -0.02 -11.37 0.86
N ILE A 99 -0.04 -11.60 -0.45
CA ILE A 99 0.61 -12.79 -1.05
C ILE A 99 2.10 -12.77 -0.73
N LYS A 100 2.83 -11.69 -1.04
CA LYS A 100 4.27 -11.54 -0.76
C LYS A 100 4.60 -11.84 0.71
N LYS A 101 3.85 -11.24 1.65
CA LYS A 101 4.04 -11.44 3.10
C LYS A 101 3.69 -12.86 3.57
N SER A 102 2.72 -13.49 2.92
CA SER A 102 2.21 -14.79 3.34
C SER A 102 3.06 -15.93 2.87
N ILE A 103 3.56 -15.90 1.64
CA ILE A 103 4.40 -16.98 1.07
C ILE A 103 5.90 -16.70 1.20
N GLY A 104 6.28 -15.47 1.53
CA GLY A 104 7.67 -15.02 1.63
C GLY A 104 8.24 -14.57 0.29
N HIS A 105 9.28 -13.72 0.35
CA HIS A 105 9.92 -13.16 -0.85
C HIS A 105 10.50 -14.24 -1.77
N GLY A 106 11.22 -15.23 -1.22
CA GLY A 106 11.86 -16.28 -2.04
C GLY A 106 10.88 -17.10 -2.87
N LEU A 107 9.76 -17.57 -2.28
CA LEU A 107 8.75 -18.32 -3.04
C LEU A 107 7.99 -17.41 -4.01
N PHE A 108 7.76 -16.15 -3.63
CA PHE A 108 7.17 -15.17 -4.54
C PHE A 108 8.08 -14.96 -5.77
N ASP A 109 9.37 -14.72 -5.55
CA ASP A 109 10.37 -14.53 -6.60
C ASP A 109 10.41 -15.76 -7.52
N ALA A 110 10.46 -16.96 -6.95
CA ALA A 110 10.44 -18.21 -7.71
C ALA A 110 9.17 -18.38 -8.58
N CYS A 111 7.99 -18.00 -8.08
CA CYS A 111 6.76 -18.06 -8.88
C CYS A 111 6.75 -17.10 -10.07
N PHE A 112 7.39 -15.93 -9.95
CA PHE A 112 7.20 -14.82 -10.88
C PHE A 112 8.42 -14.50 -11.77
N HIS A 113 9.63 -14.85 -11.34
CA HIS A 113 10.89 -14.47 -11.98
C HIS A 113 11.75 -15.67 -12.42
N ASP A 114 11.55 -16.86 -11.86
CA ASP A 114 12.26 -18.06 -12.35
C ASP A 114 11.75 -18.48 -13.73
N ALA A 115 12.66 -19.03 -14.54
CA ALA A 115 12.36 -19.48 -15.90
C ALA A 115 11.21 -20.51 -15.93
N ASP A 116 11.22 -21.48 -15.04
CA ASP A 116 10.15 -22.50 -14.93
C ASP A 116 9.07 -22.12 -13.90
N GLY A 117 9.15 -20.91 -13.35
CA GLY A 117 8.27 -20.41 -12.31
C GLY A 117 6.83 -20.22 -12.77
N ALA A 118 5.88 -20.59 -11.90
CA ALA A 118 4.47 -20.30 -12.07
C ALA A 118 3.81 -19.91 -10.75
N PRO A 119 2.87 -18.96 -10.75
CA PRO A 119 1.82 -18.92 -9.75
C PRO A 119 1.13 -20.29 -9.69
N PRO A 120 0.77 -20.79 -8.49
CA PRO A 120 0.09 -22.07 -8.37
C PRO A 120 -1.23 -22.09 -9.16
N ASP A 121 -1.42 -23.12 -9.98
CA ASP A 121 -2.51 -23.25 -10.98
C ASP A 121 -2.58 -22.11 -12.01
N GLY A 122 -1.51 -21.33 -12.18
CA GLY A 122 -1.40 -20.26 -13.16
C GLY A 122 -0.52 -20.63 -14.35
N GLU A 123 -0.22 -19.62 -15.17
CA GLU A 123 0.59 -19.77 -16.38
C GLU A 123 2.08 -19.77 -16.05
N HIS A 124 2.82 -20.77 -16.54
CA HIS A 124 4.28 -20.80 -16.44
C HIS A 124 4.89 -19.68 -17.27
N TRP A 125 6.02 -19.14 -16.78
CA TRP A 125 6.76 -18.09 -17.48
C TRP A 125 7.12 -18.50 -18.92
N MET A 126 7.63 -19.72 -19.12
CA MET A 126 7.98 -20.22 -20.47
C MET A 126 6.78 -20.37 -21.40
N ASP A 127 5.61 -20.77 -20.90
CA ASP A 127 4.40 -20.89 -21.73
C ASP A 127 3.95 -19.51 -22.22
N MET A 128 3.94 -18.52 -21.32
CA MET A 128 3.65 -17.13 -21.65
C MET A 128 4.65 -16.58 -22.67
N TYR A 129 5.95 -16.84 -22.47
CA TYR A 129 6.98 -16.45 -23.41
C TYR A 129 6.76 -17.09 -24.78
N ALA A 130 6.51 -18.40 -24.83
CA ALA A 130 6.33 -19.16 -26.06
C ALA A 130 5.15 -18.64 -26.89
N ARG A 131 3.99 -18.37 -26.27
CA ARG A 131 2.84 -17.81 -27.00
C ARG A 131 3.11 -16.40 -27.54
N CYS A 132 3.80 -15.55 -26.77
CA CYS A 132 4.14 -14.19 -27.21
C CYS A 132 5.18 -14.23 -28.34
N LYS A 133 6.17 -15.11 -28.24
CA LYS A 133 7.20 -15.31 -29.27
C LYS A 133 6.59 -15.84 -30.56
N HIS A 134 5.70 -16.82 -30.47
CA HIS A 134 4.96 -17.32 -31.63
C HIS A 134 4.15 -16.21 -32.29
N TYR A 135 3.44 -15.39 -31.51
CA TYR A 135 2.69 -14.24 -32.03
C TYR A 135 3.61 -13.20 -32.70
N TYR A 136 4.78 -12.92 -32.12
CA TYR A 136 5.77 -12.05 -32.73
C TYR A 136 6.24 -12.59 -34.09
N ASP A 137 6.67 -13.86 -34.15
CA ASP A 137 7.25 -14.45 -35.36
C ASP A 137 6.25 -14.59 -36.51
N THR A 138 4.99 -14.91 -36.19
CA THR A 138 3.95 -15.21 -37.18
C THR A 138 3.12 -14.00 -37.59
N VAL A 139 3.01 -12.98 -36.73
CA VAL A 139 2.16 -11.79 -36.96
C VAL A 139 2.98 -10.51 -37.04
N LEU A 140 3.68 -10.15 -35.95
CA LEU A 140 4.31 -8.82 -35.85
C LEU A 140 5.55 -8.66 -36.73
N ALA A 141 6.44 -9.67 -36.77
CA ALA A 141 7.67 -9.62 -37.56
C ALA A 141 7.42 -9.59 -39.08
N PRO A 142 6.44 -10.34 -39.64
CA PRO A 142 6.03 -10.15 -41.03
C PRO A 142 5.52 -8.74 -41.34
N LEU A 143 4.70 -8.14 -40.47
CA LEU A 143 4.19 -6.78 -40.64
C LEU A 143 5.32 -5.73 -40.59
N ASP A 144 6.26 -5.87 -39.65
CA ASP A 144 7.45 -5.02 -39.57
C ASP A 144 8.30 -5.10 -40.85
N ARG A 145 8.53 -6.31 -41.40
CA ARG A 145 9.23 -6.51 -42.68
C ARG A 145 8.52 -5.88 -43.87
N GLN A 146 7.20 -5.73 -43.81
CA GLN A 146 6.40 -5.03 -44.82
C GLN A 146 6.40 -3.50 -44.62
N GLY A 147 7.06 -2.99 -43.59
CA GLY A 147 7.10 -1.57 -43.26
C GLY A 147 5.79 -1.04 -42.66
N LYS A 148 4.91 -1.92 -42.19
CA LYS A 148 3.61 -1.54 -41.59
C LYS A 148 3.81 -0.92 -40.20
N GLN A 149 3.14 0.20 -39.93
CA GLN A 149 3.09 0.79 -38.60
C GLN A 149 2.05 0.08 -37.74
N VAL A 150 2.50 -0.53 -36.65
CA VAL A 150 1.65 -1.38 -35.81
C VAL A 150 1.65 -0.87 -34.37
N LEU A 151 0.46 -0.79 -33.78
CA LEU A 151 0.28 -0.55 -32.36
C LEU A 151 -0.16 -1.85 -31.67
N VAL A 152 0.50 -2.20 -30.57
CA VAL A 152 0.13 -3.33 -29.71
C VAL A 152 -0.31 -2.80 -28.35
N VAL A 153 -1.57 -3.03 -27.97
CA VAL A 153 -2.12 -2.64 -26.66
C VAL A 153 -2.37 -3.87 -25.82
N ALA A 154 -1.55 -4.06 -24.78
CA ALA A 154 -1.52 -5.28 -23.99
C ALA A 154 -1.29 -4.98 -22.49
N HIS A 155 -0.66 -5.91 -21.79
CA HIS A 155 -0.47 -5.88 -20.34
C HIS A 155 1.00 -5.83 -19.95
N LYS A 156 1.27 -5.79 -18.64
CA LYS A 156 2.64 -5.57 -18.16
C LYS A 156 3.55 -6.70 -18.65
N TYR A 157 3.30 -7.95 -18.22
CA TYR A 157 4.21 -9.06 -18.53
C TYR A 157 4.34 -9.28 -20.04
N ILE A 158 3.28 -9.04 -20.80
CA ILE A 158 3.26 -9.22 -22.25
C ILE A 158 4.16 -8.21 -22.96
N VAL A 159 4.10 -6.94 -22.57
CA VAL A 159 5.00 -5.92 -23.12
C VAL A 159 6.44 -6.15 -22.66
N GLU A 160 6.65 -6.70 -21.46
CA GLU A 160 7.99 -7.08 -20.97
C GLU A 160 8.59 -8.25 -21.76
N VAL A 161 7.79 -9.24 -22.15
CA VAL A 161 8.24 -10.30 -23.06
C VAL A 161 8.64 -9.73 -24.41
N PHE A 162 7.87 -8.82 -25.00
CA PHE A 162 8.26 -8.17 -26.25
C PHE A 162 9.53 -7.30 -26.08
N ALA A 163 9.76 -6.72 -24.90
CA ALA A 163 11.00 -6.02 -24.60
C ALA A 163 12.22 -6.98 -24.57
N LEU A 164 12.07 -8.18 -23.98
CA LEU A 164 13.11 -9.23 -24.03
C LEU A 164 13.42 -9.66 -25.47
N ILE A 165 12.37 -9.94 -26.26
CA ILE A 165 12.50 -10.31 -27.67
C ILE A 165 13.21 -9.20 -28.44
N ALA A 166 12.83 -7.94 -28.22
CA ALA A 166 13.46 -6.79 -28.86
C ALA A 166 14.94 -6.66 -28.54
N SER A 167 15.33 -6.99 -27.30
CA SER A 167 16.70 -6.91 -26.84
C SER A 167 17.54 -8.15 -27.17
N GLY A 168 16.94 -9.20 -27.75
CA GLY A 168 17.63 -10.46 -28.04
C GLY A 168 18.10 -11.20 -26.79
N LEU A 169 17.48 -10.93 -25.64
CA LEU A 169 17.81 -11.56 -24.37
C LEU A 169 17.10 -12.91 -24.23
N PRO A 170 17.74 -13.91 -23.60
CA PRO A 170 17.09 -15.19 -23.35
C PRO A 170 15.95 -15.03 -22.32
N PRO A 171 14.92 -15.90 -22.35
CA PRO A 171 13.79 -15.83 -21.41
C PRO A 171 14.20 -15.88 -19.94
N ALA A 172 15.32 -16.53 -19.62
CA ALA A 172 15.85 -16.66 -18.27
C ALA A 172 16.45 -15.37 -17.71
N GLU A 173 16.74 -14.36 -18.56
CA GLU A 173 17.26 -13.05 -18.13
C GLU A 173 16.13 -12.03 -17.88
N TYR A 174 14.90 -12.51 -17.67
CA TYR A 174 13.77 -11.66 -17.34
C TYR A 174 13.98 -10.88 -16.03
N MET A 175 13.54 -9.63 -16.03
CA MET A 175 13.42 -8.79 -14.85
C MET A 175 12.23 -7.86 -14.98
N ASP A 176 11.69 -7.39 -13.86
CA ASP A 176 10.62 -6.37 -13.85
C ASP A 176 11.13 -5.03 -14.40
N PHE A 177 10.68 -4.66 -15.60
CA PHE A 177 11.11 -3.46 -16.33
C PHE A 177 10.35 -2.18 -15.91
N ARG A 178 9.46 -2.28 -14.90
CA ARG A 178 8.68 -1.16 -14.34
C ARG A 178 7.97 -0.31 -15.40
N LEU A 179 7.28 -0.99 -16.32
CA LEU A 179 6.59 -0.34 -17.44
C LEU A 179 5.49 0.63 -16.98
N PRO A 180 5.48 1.89 -17.47
CA PRO A 180 4.41 2.83 -17.20
C PRO A 180 3.12 2.44 -17.93
N ASN A 181 1.97 2.68 -17.28
CA ASN A 181 0.66 2.53 -17.91
C ASN A 181 0.43 3.58 -19.01
N SER A 182 -0.23 3.17 -20.09
CA SER A 182 -0.61 3.92 -21.30
C SER A 182 0.50 4.65 -22.06
N ARG A 183 1.77 4.60 -21.67
CA ARG A 183 2.82 5.24 -22.47
C ARG A 183 3.04 4.44 -23.77
N PRO A 184 2.90 5.06 -24.96
CA PRO A 184 3.37 4.44 -26.19
C PRO A 184 4.91 4.34 -26.17
N LEU A 185 5.41 3.13 -26.40
CA LEU A 185 6.84 2.83 -26.43
C LEU A 185 7.19 2.27 -27.80
N SER A 186 8.12 2.90 -28.51
CA SER A 186 8.66 2.30 -29.74
C SER A 186 9.53 1.08 -29.43
N TRP A 187 9.78 0.25 -30.44
CA TRP A 187 10.71 -0.88 -30.33
C TRP A 187 12.09 -0.48 -29.77
N GLU A 188 12.64 0.66 -30.21
CA GLU A 188 13.91 1.20 -29.71
C GLU A 188 13.83 1.74 -28.27
N GLU A 189 12.67 2.21 -27.83
CA GLU A 189 12.45 2.57 -26.43
C GLU A 189 12.38 1.34 -25.53
N LEU A 190 11.73 0.25 -25.97
CA LEU A 190 11.72 -1.01 -25.23
C LEU A 190 13.14 -1.54 -25.00
N LYS A 191 13.97 -1.61 -26.04
CA LYS A 191 15.39 -2.01 -25.92
C LYS A 191 16.18 -1.14 -24.95
N ARG A 192 15.95 0.17 -24.97
CA ARG A 192 16.62 1.09 -24.03
C ARG A 192 16.14 0.93 -22.59
N MET A 193 14.89 0.50 -22.38
CA MET A 193 14.35 0.26 -21.04
C MET A 193 14.94 -1.00 -20.40
N THR A 194 15.14 -2.08 -21.17
CA THR A 194 15.77 -3.29 -20.65
C THR A 194 17.18 -3.00 -20.15
N ALA A 195 17.96 -2.21 -20.88
CA ALA A 195 19.34 -1.87 -20.51
C ALA A 195 19.49 -0.97 -19.25
N ARG A 196 18.42 -0.30 -18.80
CA ARG A 196 18.46 0.66 -17.68
C ARG A 196 17.82 0.14 -16.40
N SER A 197 17.26 -1.07 -16.43
CA SER A 197 16.54 -1.62 -15.28
C SER A 197 17.56 -2.17 -14.27
N SER A 198 17.40 -1.83 -12.99
CA SER A 198 18.29 -2.31 -11.92
C SER A 198 17.53 -3.23 -10.97
N SER A 199 18.05 -4.44 -10.77
CA SER A 199 17.48 -5.43 -9.84
C SER A 199 17.53 -4.96 -8.39
N GLY A 200 18.58 -4.22 -8.00
CA GLY A 200 18.77 -3.76 -6.61
C GLY A 200 17.70 -2.79 -6.10
N LEU A 201 17.28 -1.81 -6.90
CA LEU A 201 16.21 -0.87 -6.51
C LEU A 201 14.82 -1.53 -6.51
N ASN A 202 14.63 -2.58 -7.32
CA ASN A 202 13.43 -3.41 -7.26
C ASN A 202 13.38 -4.15 -5.93
N TYR A 203 14.46 -4.86 -5.61
CA TYR A 203 14.57 -5.59 -4.36
C TYR A 203 14.34 -4.70 -3.14
N LEU A 204 14.98 -3.53 -3.06
CA LEU A 204 14.79 -2.61 -1.93
C LEU A 204 13.33 -2.17 -1.77
N GLY A 205 12.63 -1.90 -2.87
CA GLY A 205 11.22 -1.52 -2.84
C GLY A 205 10.34 -2.66 -2.29
N GLU A 206 10.58 -3.89 -2.72
CA GLU A 206 9.86 -5.06 -2.22
C GLU A 206 10.14 -5.35 -0.74
N GLN A 207 11.41 -5.27 -0.33
CA GLN A 207 11.80 -5.41 1.07
C GLN A 207 11.15 -4.36 1.94
N THR A 208 11.05 -3.11 1.45
CA THR A 208 10.32 -2.04 2.14
C THR A 208 8.85 -2.39 2.31
N GLU A 209 8.17 -2.86 1.26
CA GLU A 209 6.75 -3.26 1.34
C GLU A 209 6.51 -4.41 2.34
N ILE A 210 7.44 -5.37 2.40
CA ILE A 210 7.35 -6.55 3.27
C ILE A 210 7.67 -6.19 4.73
N HIS A 211 8.73 -5.43 4.98
CA HIS A 211 9.29 -5.23 6.32
C HIS A 211 9.02 -3.86 6.93
N LEU A 212 8.21 -2.99 6.30
CA LEU A 212 7.99 -1.61 6.74
C LEU A 212 7.73 -1.48 8.25
N LEU A 213 6.71 -2.17 8.77
CA LEU A 213 6.31 -2.02 10.19
C LEU A 213 7.35 -2.61 11.15
N GLN A 214 8.04 -3.67 10.73
CA GLN A 214 9.16 -4.24 11.48
C GLN A 214 10.31 -3.23 11.58
N TRP A 215 10.69 -2.62 10.46
CA TRP A 215 11.75 -1.60 10.42
C TRP A 215 11.36 -0.34 11.20
N MET A 216 10.09 0.06 11.16
CA MET A 216 9.59 1.17 11.98
C MET A 216 9.71 0.86 13.47
N LEU A 217 9.33 -0.35 13.92
CA LEU A 217 9.50 -0.74 15.32
C LEU A 217 10.98 -0.78 15.72
N ILE A 218 11.84 -1.38 14.91
CA ILE A 218 13.29 -1.42 15.16
C ILE A 218 13.85 0.00 15.25
N ALA A 219 13.47 0.89 14.34
CA ALA A 219 13.89 2.28 14.34
C ALA A 219 13.38 3.03 15.59
N ALA A 220 12.12 2.84 15.99
CA ALA A 220 11.58 3.45 17.21
C ALA A 220 12.33 2.97 18.46
N VAL A 221 12.60 1.66 18.58
CA VAL A 221 13.37 1.09 19.69
C VAL A 221 14.82 1.59 19.67
N ALA A 222 15.45 1.72 18.50
CA ALA A 222 16.79 2.27 18.37
C ALA A 222 16.83 3.75 18.80
N GLY A 223 15.87 4.56 18.34
CA GLY A 223 15.76 5.96 18.73
C GLY A 223 15.55 6.12 20.22
N PHE A 224 14.72 5.25 20.79
CA PHE A 224 14.51 5.16 22.23
C PHE A 224 15.80 4.80 22.99
N ALA A 225 16.53 3.77 22.57
CA ALA A 225 17.79 3.38 23.18
C ALA A 225 18.84 4.51 23.12
N LEU A 226 18.91 5.23 22.00
CA LEU A 226 19.76 6.41 21.85
C LEU A 226 19.37 7.53 22.83
N SER A 227 18.06 7.75 23.02
CA SER A 227 17.55 8.69 24.03
C SER A 227 18.00 8.31 25.44
N CYS A 228 17.97 7.01 25.79
CA CYS A 228 18.40 6.52 27.10
C CYS A 228 19.89 6.75 27.39
N VAL A 229 20.75 6.66 26.38
CA VAL A 229 22.20 6.96 26.53
C VAL A 229 22.52 8.46 26.51
N GLY A 230 21.50 9.32 26.42
CA GLY A 230 21.63 10.78 26.50
C GLY A 230 21.78 11.48 25.15
N LEU A 231 21.56 10.79 24.03
CA LEU A 231 21.48 11.45 22.73
C LEU A 231 20.18 12.25 22.65
N ALA A 232 20.28 13.58 22.71
CA ALA A 232 19.16 14.48 22.55
C ALA A 232 19.32 15.30 21.27
N VAL A 233 18.28 15.33 20.44
CA VAL A 233 18.19 16.21 19.27
C VAL A 233 17.28 17.38 19.63
N PRO A 234 17.62 18.64 19.29
CA PRO A 234 16.77 19.78 19.56
C PRO A 234 15.34 19.56 19.05
N HIS A 235 14.34 19.78 19.92
CA HIS A 235 12.94 19.51 19.62
C HIS A 235 12.46 20.18 18.32
N GLY A 236 12.89 21.41 18.04
CA GLY A 236 12.54 22.14 16.82
C GLY A 236 13.06 21.47 15.54
N LEU A 237 14.29 20.93 15.56
CA LEU A 237 14.86 20.19 14.43
C LEU A 237 14.13 18.87 14.22
N THR A 238 13.90 18.11 15.29
CA THR A 238 13.18 16.83 15.21
C THR A 238 11.76 17.01 14.69
N SER A 239 11.03 18.01 15.20
CA SER A 239 9.67 18.32 14.74
C SER A 239 9.64 18.72 13.26
N THR A 240 10.57 19.58 12.84
CA THR A 240 10.68 19.99 11.43
C THR A 240 10.97 18.80 10.51
N ALA A 241 11.90 17.93 10.91
CA ALA A 241 12.24 16.73 10.14
C ALA A 241 11.06 15.75 10.05
N ILE A 242 10.34 15.52 11.15
CA ILE A 242 9.13 14.68 11.16
C ILE A 242 8.07 15.24 10.20
N VAL A 243 7.78 16.54 10.27
CA VAL A 243 6.82 17.20 9.37
C VAL A 243 7.23 17.06 7.91
N ALA A 244 8.52 17.22 7.60
CA ALA A 244 9.03 17.03 6.25
C ALA A 244 8.90 15.58 5.75
N LEU A 245 9.20 14.59 6.59
CA LEU A 245 9.03 13.17 6.26
C LEU A 245 7.55 12.82 6.02
N LEU A 246 6.65 13.33 6.86
CA LEU A 246 5.21 13.19 6.67
C LEU A 246 4.74 13.84 5.36
N ALA A 247 5.25 15.04 5.04
CA ALA A 247 4.94 15.74 3.80
C ALA A 247 5.32 14.92 2.56
N VAL A 248 6.51 14.31 2.58
CA VAL A 248 6.96 13.42 1.50
C VAL A 248 6.04 12.20 1.41
N ASN A 249 5.74 11.52 2.52
CA ASN A 249 4.81 10.38 2.52
C ASN A 249 3.42 10.75 1.98
N ALA A 250 2.87 11.87 2.45
CA ALA A 250 1.57 12.38 2.01
C ALA A 250 1.55 12.71 0.52
N PHE A 251 2.63 13.28 -0.03
CA PHE A 251 2.77 13.49 -1.47
C PHE A 251 2.66 12.15 -2.23
N PHE A 252 3.46 11.15 -1.86
CA PHE A 252 3.45 9.85 -2.55
C PHE A 252 2.10 9.13 -2.45
N LEU A 253 1.46 9.16 -1.28
CA LEU A 253 0.10 8.63 -1.10
C LEU A 253 -0.91 9.36 -2.00
N SER A 254 -0.85 10.69 -2.02
CA SER A 254 -1.78 11.51 -2.78
C SER A 254 -1.60 11.37 -4.29
N VAL A 255 -0.39 11.05 -4.76
CA VAL A 255 -0.18 10.73 -6.18
C VAL A 255 -0.94 9.46 -6.58
N ARG A 256 -1.19 8.53 -5.66
CA ARG A 256 -1.99 7.30 -5.89
C ARG A 256 -3.50 7.55 -5.82
N ILE A 257 -3.95 8.36 -4.86
CA ILE A 257 -5.37 8.52 -4.55
C ILE A 257 -6.07 9.40 -5.59
N GLU A 258 -7.17 8.90 -6.17
CA GLU A 258 -8.08 9.74 -6.96
C GLU A 258 -8.97 10.60 -6.03
N PRO A 259 -9.09 11.92 -6.24
CA PRO A 259 -9.89 12.78 -5.36
C PRO A 259 -11.36 12.36 -5.23
N GLY A 260 -11.93 11.78 -6.29
CA GLY A 260 -13.29 11.24 -6.26
C GLY A 260 -13.49 10.13 -5.23
N ALA A 261 -12.44 9.35 -4.94
CA ALA A 261 -12.46 8.28 -3.95
C ALA A 261 -12.55 8.79 -2.50
N LEU A 262 -12.28 10.09 -2.26
CA LEU A 262 -12.42 10.71 -0.95
C LEU A 262 -13.83 11.23 -0.66
N ARG A 263 -14.77 11.15 -1.62
CA ARG A 263 -16.16 11.54 -1.38
C ARG A 263 -16.81 10.61 -0.34
N LEU A 264 -17.49 11.19 0.64
CA LEU A 264 -18.29 10.42 1.59
C LEU A 264 -19.42 9.71 0.83
N THR A 265 -19.49 8.39 1.00
CA THR A 265 -20.57 7.55 0.47
C THR A 265 -21.51 7.15 1.60
N GLY A 266 -22.71 6.70 1.29
CA GLY A 266 -23.49 5.88 2.23
C GLY A 266 -22.96 4.44 2.20
N GLY A 267 -23.24 3.65 3.24
CA GLY A 267 -22.88 2.23 3.23
C GLY A 267 -22.87 1.59 4.62
N PRO A 268 -23.02 0.25 4.70
CA PRO A 268 -22.91 -0.48 5.95
C PRO A 268 -21.55 -0.27 6.64
N GLU A 269 -20.47 -0.16 5.87
CA GLU A 269 -19.12 0.13 6.34
C GLU A 269 -19.00 1.49 7.05
N ASN A 270 -19.68 2.51 6.53
CA ASN A 270 -19.60 3.87 7.05
C ASN A 270 -20.42 3.99 8.35
N LEU A 271 -21.57 3.32 8.40
CA LEU A 271 -22.35 3.18 9.63
C LEU A 271 -21.53 2.44 10.69
N ALA A 272 -20.88 1.34 10.32
CA ALA A 272 -20.08 0.55 11.22
C ALA A 272 -18.93 1.36 11.83
N LEU A 273 -18.17 2.08 11.01
CA LEU A 273 -17.12 2.97 11.49
C LEU A 273 -17.66 4.09 12.38
N SER A 274 -18.78 4.70 12.00
CA SER A 274 -19.39 5.81 12.74
C SER A 274 -19.80 5.38 14.15
N VAL A 275 -20.46 4.23 14.29
CA VAL A 275 -20.87 3.71 15.60
C VAL A 275 -19.67 3.46 16.50
N VAL A 276 -18.63 2.78 15.98
CA VAL A 276 -17.43 2.48 16.77
C VAL A 276 -16.70 3.77 17.15
N SER A 277 -16.56 4.71 16.23
CA SER A 277 -15.84 5.98 16.47
C SER A 277 -16.61 6.89 17.43
N LEU A 278 -17.93 6.96 17.34
CA LEU A 278 -18.79 7.72 18.25
C LEU A 278 -18.81 7.11 19.66
N ALA A 279 -18.87 5.78 19.78
CA ALA A 279 -18.78 5.11 21.07
C ALA A 279 -17.43 5.41 21.75
N ARG A 280 -16.33 5.35 20.97
CA ARG A 280 -14.98 5.67 21.45
C ARG A 280 -14.86 7.14 21.90
N ALA A 281 -15.33 8.07 21.07
CA ALA A 281 -15.30 9.51 21.38
C ALA A 281 -16.23 9.87 22.54
N GLY A 282 -17.40 9.24 22.65
CA GLY A 282 -18.33 9.43 23.76
C GLY A 282 -17.76 8.94 25.09
N LEU A 283 -17.13 7.75 25.10
CA LEU A 283 -16.40 7.28 26.28
C LEU A 283 -15.28 8.24 26.66
N ALA A 284 -14.47 8.67 25.68
CA ALA A 284 -13.43 9.65 25.91
C ALA A 284 -13.96 10.94 26.56
N MET A 285 -15.10 11.43 26.07
CA MET A 285 -15.76 12.62 26.59
C MET A 285 -16.11 12.49 28.08
N VAL A 286 -16.69 11.35 28.45
CA VAL A 286 -17.02 11.04 29.85
C VAL A 286 -15.75 11.01 30.69
N LEU A 287 -14.69 10.33 30.23
CA LEU A 287 -13.43 10.24 30.97
C LEU A 287 -12.75 11.61 31.18
N LEU A 288 -12.82 12.49 30.18
CA LEU A 288 -12.19 13.83 30.23
C LEU A 288 -12.96 14.84 31.07
N THR A 289 -14.28 14.66 31.24
CA THR A 289 -15.14 15.65 31.92
C THR A 289 -15.55 15.23 33.33
N GLN A 290 -15.59 13.92 33.63
CA GLN A 290 -16.11 13.39 34.89
C GLN A 290 -15.01 12.96 35.88
N SER A 291 -13.74 12.95 35.47
CA SER A 291 -12.64 12.46 36.30
C SER A 291 -11.50 13.46 36.35
N HIS A 292 -11.05 13.77 37.56
CA HIS A 292 -9.83 14.56 37.82
C HIS A 292 -8.59 13.68 37.99
N ASN A 293 -8.73 12.35 37.88
CA ASN A 293 -7.59 11.44 37.92
C ASN A 293 -6.77 11.53 36.63
N GLU A 294 -5.48 11.83 36.76
CA GLU A 294 -4.56 12.02 35.62
C GLU A 294 -4.50 10.81 34.67
N TRP A 295 -4.54 9.58 35.19
CA TRP A 295 -4.51 8.36 34.36
C TRP A 295 -5.78 8.22 33.52
N VAL A 296 -6.93 8.52 34.12
CA VAL A 296 -8.22 8.48 33.44
C VAL A 296 -8.28 9.58 32.38
N HIS A 297 -7.72 10.75 32.67
CA HIS A 297 -7.63 11.85 31.72
C HIS A 297 -6.81 11.47 30.48
N VAL A 298 -5.65 10.82 30.68
CA VAL A 298 -4.82 10.36 29.55
C VAL A 298 -5.54 9.28 28.73
N LEU A 299 -6.24 8.37 29.37
CA LEU A 299 -7.05 7.37 28.68
C LEU A 299 -8.14 8.04 27.82
N GLY A 300 -8.81 9.05 28.38
CA GLY A 300 -9.79 9.87 27.66
C GLY A 300 -9.16 10.52 26.43
N LEU A 301 -8.01 11.17 26.60
CA LEU A 301 -7.27 11.73 25.48
C LEU A 301 -6.96 10.63 24.45
N LEU A 302 -6.46 9.44 24.86
CA LEU A 302 -6.01 8.35 23.94
C LEU A 302 -7.13 7.87 23.04
N LEU A 303 -8.35 7.89 23.55
CA LEU A 303 -9.56 7.49 22.85
C LEU A 303 -10.09 8.56 21.87
N ILE A 304 -9.88 9.84 22.14
CA ILE A 304 -10.41 10.92 21.29
C ILE A 304 -9.42 11.41 20.23
N VAL A 305 -8.13 11.13 20.36
CA VAL A 305 -7.16 11.54 19.34
C VAL A 305 -7.49 10.89 17.98
N PRO A 306 -7.42 11.67 16.88
CA PRO A 306 -7.63 11.15 15.53
C PRO A 306 -6.68 10.03 15.15
N PRO A 307 -7.00 9.26 14.10
CA PRO A 307 -6.06 8.32 13.52
C PRO A 307 -4.79 9.02 13.00
N ALA A 308 -3.68 8.30 13.02
CA ALA A 308 -2.40 8.76 12.49
C ALA A 308 -2.47 9.02 10.99
N LEU A 309 -1.75 10.03 10.52
CA LEU A 309 -1.64 10.33 9.08
C LEU A 309 -0.98 9.19 8.27
N SER A 310 -0.31 8.25 8.95
CA SER A 310 0.29 7.05 8.36
C SER A 310 -0.69 5.89 8.17
N VAL A 311 -1.93 6.00 8.66
CA VAL A 311 -2.95 4.95 8.51
C VAL A 311 -3.14 4.49 7.06
N PRO A 312 -3.19 5.36 6.04
CA PRO A 312 -3.27 4.92 4.65
C PRO A 312 -2.06 4.11 4.19
N THR A 313 -0.85 4.48 4.66
CA THR A 313 0.38 3.70 4.41
C THR A 313 0.29 2.31 5.05
N PHE A 314 -0.23 2.23 6.28
CA PHE A 314 -0.40 0.95 6.99
C PHE A 314 -1.48 0.08 6.34
N SER A 315 -2.56 0.68 5.85
CA SER A 315 -3.60 -0.01 5.07
C SER A 315 -3.00 -0.65 3.82
N LEU A 316 -2.20 0.10 3.04
CA LEU A 316 -1.47 -0.44 1.90
C LEU A 316 -0.54 -1.60 2.28
N ALA A 317 0.22 -1.45 3.36
CA ALA A 317 1.14 -2.47 3.83
C ALA A 317 0.43 -3.77 4.25
N ARG A 318 -0.83 -3.69 4.70
CA ARG A 318 -1.61 -4.84 5.20
C ARG A 318 -2.66 -5.35 4.21
N GLY A 319 -2.69 -4.82 2.99
CA GLY A 319 -3.69 -5.19 1.97
C GLY A 319 -5.12 -4.76 2.32
N GLY A 320 -5.27 -3.65 3.03
CA GLY A 320 -6.55 -2.99 3.28
C GLY A 320 -7.06 -2.18 2.09
N ASP A 321 -8.23 -1.58 2.26
CA ASP A 321 -8.81 -0.57 1.38
C ASP A 321 -8.26 0.82 1.77
N TYR A 322 -7.10 1.14 1.21
CA TYR A 322 -6.42 2.39 1.56
C TYR A 322 -7.22 3.65 1.18
N PHE A 323 -8.22 3.57 0.28
CA PHE A 323 -9.12 4.69 -0.01
C PHE A 323 -10.06 4.95 1.16
N PHE A 324 -10.67 3.89 1.68
CA PHE A 324 -11.46 3.96 2.89
C PHE A 324 -10.60 4.51 4.05
N ALA A 325 -9.40 3.97 4.23
CA ALA A 325 -8.47 4.41 5.26
C ALA A 325 -8.10 5.90 5.11
N ALA A 326 -7.76 6.36 3.90
CA ALA A 326 -7.40 7.76 3.62
C ALA A 326 -8.56 8.73 3.84
N ARG A 327 -9.75 8.39 3.32
CA ARG A 327 -10.96 9.19 3.49
C ARG A 327 -11.25 9.45 4.96
N TYR A 328 -11.30 8.40 5.76
CA TYR A 328 -11.66 8.51 7.16
C TYR A 328 -10.53 9.02 8.04
N THR A 329 -9.27 8.80 7.66
CA THR A 329 -8.15 9.49 8.31
C THR A 329 -8.30 10.99 8.17
N LEU A 330 -8.62 11.50 6.98
CA LEU A 330 -8.80 12.94 6.74
C LEU A 330 -9.98 13.50 7.54
N VAL A 331 -11.14 12.85 7.47
CA VAL A 331 -12.37 13.29 8.17
C VAL A 331 -12.16 13.33 9.68
N LEU A 332 -11.66 12.24 10.26
CA LEU A 332 -11.45 12.16 11.71
C LEU A 332 -10.34 13.11 12.18
N SER A 333 -9.33 13.37 11.35
CA SER A 333 -8.27 14.38 11.64
C SER A 333 -8.77 15.82 11.68
N ILE A 334 -10.01 16.08 11.24
CA ILE A 334 -10.65 17.39 11.34
C ILE A 334 -11.69 17.37 12.47
N VAL A 335 -12.59 16.38 12.45
CA VAL A 335 -13.73 16.28 13.37
C VAL A 335 -13.30 16.12 14.82
N LEU A 336 -12.35 15.22 15.11
CA LEU A 336 -11.97 14.94 16.50
C LEU A 336 -11.18 16.09 17.14
N PRO A 337 -10.22 16.75 16.46
CA PRO A 337 -9.58 17.96 16.99
C PRO A 337 -10.55 19.13 17.16
N ALA A 338 -11.56 19.28 16.29
CA ALA A 338 -12.60 20.29 16.47
C ALA A 338 -13.46 20.00 17.71
N ALA A 339 -13.81 18.73 17.97
CA ALA A 339 -14.50 18.33 19.20
C ALA A 339 -13.65 18.61 20.45
N LEU A 340 -12.34 18.31 20.40
CA LEU A 340 -11.40 18.67 21.46
C LEU A 340 -11.33 20.19 21.69
N LEU A 341 -11.34 20.99 20.61
CA LEU A 341 -11.34 22.44 20.73
C LEU A 341 -12.62 22.95 21.40
N LEU A 342 -13.79 22.43 21.03
CA LEU A 342 -15.06 22.78 21.66
C LEU A 342 -15.06 22.42 23.15
N LEU A 343 -14.52 21.26 23.51
CA LEU A 343 -14.35 20.89 24.92
C LEU A 343 -13.41 21.81 25.66
N PHE A 344 -12.32 22.25 25.02
CA PHE A 344 -11.40 23.18 25.64
C PHE A 344 -12.03 24.55 25.90
N LEU A 345 -12.98 24.99 25.06
CA LEU A 345 -13.72 26.23 25.28
C LEU A 345 -14.66 26.15 26.49
N ASP A 346 -15.18 24.97 26.80
CA ASP A 346 -16.09 24.71 27.93
C ASP A 346 -15.33 24.31 29.21
N HIS A 347 -14.23 23.57 29.04
CA HIS A 347 -13.40 22.99 30.10
C HIS A 347 -11.92 23.22 29.78
N HIS A 348 -11.42 24.42 30.08
CA HIS A 348 -10.03 24.85 29.80
C HIS A 348 -8.95 23.90 30.34
N GLU A 349 -9.23 23.17 31.42
CA GLU A 349 -8.29 22.22 32.04
C GLU A 349 -8.03 20.97 31.19
N VAL A 350 -8.89 20.66 30.20
CA VAL A 350 -8.83 19.40 29.45
C VAL A 350 -7.57 19.28 28.57
N LEU A 351 -7.11 20.37 27.96
CA LEU A 351 -5.95 20.35 27.06
C LEU A 351 -4.74 21.11 27.60
N GLY A 352 -4.89 21.85 28.69
CA GLY A 352 -3.87 22.74 29.25
C GLY A 352 -3.57 23.98 28.39
N SER A 353 -3.47 23.87 27.06
CA SER A 353 -3.21 25.00 26.15
C SER A 353 -3.80 24.81 24.75
N ALA A 354 -4.49 25.85 24.25
CA ALA A 354 -5.00 25.91 22.87
C ALA A 354 -3.90 25.84 21.81
N HIS A 355 -2.69 26.31 22.13
CA HIS A 355 -1.55 26.34 21.20
C HIS A 355 -1.15 24.94 20.69
N ALA A 356 -1.44 23.88 21.45
CA ALA A 356 -1.16 22.52 21.03
C ALA A 356 -2.05 22.08 19.85
N LEU A 357 -3.32 22.48 19.84
CA LEU A 357 -4.24 22.25 18.72
C LEU A 357 -3.88 23.10 17.50
N GLU A 358 -3.49 24.37 17.71
CA GLU A 358 -3.02 25.25 16.63
C GLU A 358 -1.82 24.64 15.89
N ARG A 359 -0.81 24.18 16.64
CA ARG A 359 0.37 23.51 16.07
C ARG A 359 -0.02 22.26 15.27
N PHE A 360 -0.98 21.48 15.76
CA PHE A 360 -1.48 20.32 15.02
C PHE A 360 -2.10 20.71 13.69
N PHE A 361 -2.93 21.75 13.63
CA PHE A 361 -3.51 22.21 12.36
C PHE A 361 -2.45 22.75 11.39
N VAL A 362 -1.42 23.43 11.89
CA VAL A 362 -0.27 23.83 11.07
C VAL A 362 0.46 22.60 10.50
N VAL A 363 0.68 21.57 11.32
CA VAL A 363 1.24 20.29 10.85
C VAL A 363 0.34 19.65 9.81
N LEU A 364 -0.99 19.62 10.01
CA LEU A 364 -1.93 19.07 9.03
C LEU A 364 -1.86 19.83 7.70
N LEU A 365 -1.74 21.16 7.73
CA LEU A 365 -1.63 21.98 6.53
C LEU A 365 -0.32 21.67 5.76
N ILE A 366 0.82 21.70 6.46
CA ILE A 366 2.15 21.55 5.85
C ILE A 366 2.44 20.10 5.47
N ALA A 367 2.11 19.14 6.34
CA ALA A 367 2.44 17.74 6.17
C ALA A 367 1.43 16.96 5.33
N LEU A 368 0.18 17.44 5.19
CA LEU A 368 -0.85 16.73 4.44
C LEU A 368 -1.42 17.60 3.31
N ALA A 369 -2.03 18.74 3.62
CA ALA A 369 -2.82 19.48 2.63
C ALA A 369 -1.98 20.00 1.45
N VAL A 370 -0.87 20.71 1.73
CA VAL A 370 -0.01 21.27 0.67
C VAL A 370 0.59 20.18 -0.23
N PRO A 371 1.24 19.12 0.30
CA PRO A 371 1.76 18.02 -0.52
C PRO A 371 0.67 17.32 -1.33
N SER A 372 -0.52 17.16 -0.75
CA SER A 372 -1.66 16.55 -1.44
C SER A 372 -2.11 17.39 -2.62
N LEU A 373 -2.25 18.71 -2.47
CA LEU A 373 -2.64 19.61 -3.55
C LEU A 373 -1.60 19.62 -4.69
N LEU A 374 -0.31 19.63 -4.35
CA LEU A 374 0.78 19.53 -5.33
C LEU A 374 0.74 18.21 -6.09
N ALA A 375 0.56 17.08 -5.39
CA ALA A 375 0.42 15.76 -5.99
C ALA A 375 -0.77 15.70 -6.96
N GLN A 376 -1.92 16.23 -6.55
CA GLN A 376 -3.14 16.24 -7.38
C GLN A 376 -3.02 17.15 -8.60
N GLY A 377 -2.41 18.33 -8.45
CA GLY A 377 -2.11 19.22 -9.57
C GLY A 377 -1.22 18.52 -10.61
N TRP A 378 -0.18 17.83 -10.14
CA TRP A 378 0.72 17.07 -11.02
C TRP A 378 0.05 15.86 -11.67
N ARG A 379 -0.81 15.12 -10.95
CA ARG A 379 -1.61 14.00 -11.48
C ARG A 379 -2.54 14.44 -12.61
N ARG A 380 -3.10 15.64 -12.54
CA ARG A 380 -3.92 16.22 -13.61
C ARG A 380 -3.07 16.63 -14.82
N ALA A 381 -1.93 17.29 -14.58
CA ALA A 381 -1.07 17.80 -15.64
C ALA A 381 -0.28 16.69 -16.38
N ARG A 382 0.13 15.63 -15.68
CA ARG A 382 0.99 14.56 -16.23
C ARG A 382 0.56 13.17 -15.73
N PRO A 383 -0.61 12.65 -16.15
CA PRO A 383 -1.18 11.42 -15.61
C PRO A 383 -0.31 10.16 -15.79
N ILE A 384 0.40 10.01 -16.91
CA ILE A 384 1.33 8.89 -17.13
C ILE A 384 2.55 9.01 -16.19
N ALA A 385 3.13 10.20 -16.04
CA ALA A 385 4.31 10.40 -15.20
C ALA A 385 3.97 10.25 -13.70
N ALA A 386 2.84 10.79 -13.28
CA ALA A 386 2.33 10.64 -11.92
C ALA A 386 2.03 9.16 -11.59
N GLY A 387 1.33 8.45 -12.48
CA GLY A 387 1.07 7.01 -12.31
C GLY A 387 2.35 6.17 -12.27
N LYS A 388 3.35 6.53 -13.08
CA LYS A 388 4.68 5.91 -13.02
C LYS A 388 5.36 6.14 -11.68
N LEU A 389 5.33 7.37 -11.14
CA LEU A 389 5.90 7.67 -9.83
C LEU A 389 5.17 6.87 -8.73
N ALA A 390 3.85 6.89 -8.73
CA ALA A 390 3.03 6.12 -7.79
C ALA A 390 3.43 4.65 -7.80
N THR A 391 3.40 4.01 -8.97
CA THR A 391 3.66 2.56 -9.12
C THR A 391 5.09 2.19 -8.76
N ASN A 392 6.07 2.96 -9.24
CA ASN A 392 7.48 2.57 -9.16
C ASN A 392 8.18 3.05 -7.89
N TRP A 393 7.71 4.14 -7.30
CA TRP A 393 8.40 4.83 -6.20
C TRP A 393 7.52 5.06 -4.98
N GLY A 394 6.29 4.54 -4.94
CA GLY A 394 5.43 4.65 -3.76
C GLY A 394 6.05 4.05 -2.48
N TRP A 395 6.91 3.04 -2.61
CA TRP A 395 7.66 2.48 -1.48
C TRP A 395 8.65 3.49 -0.88
N ALA A 396 9.19 4.43 -1.67
CA ALA A 396 10.11 5.46 -1.16
C ALA A 396 9.37 6.43 -0.21
N GLY A 397 8.12 6.77 -0.53
CA GLY A 397 7.24 7.50 0.39
C GLY A 397 7.02 6.74 1.70
N SER A 398 6.74 5.44 1.60
CA SER A 398 6.56 4.57 2.79
C SER A 398 7.84 4.46 3.62
N LEU A 399 9.01 4.38 2.98
CA LEU A 399 10.31 4.28 3.64
C LEU A 399 10.60 5.47 4.56
N THR A 400 10.06 6.66 4.27
CA THR A 400 10.19 7.84 5.14
C THR A 400 9.62 7.62 6.55
N MET A 401 8.72 6.64 6.73
CA MET A 401 8.18 6.28 8.04
C MET A 401 9.23 5.67 8.97
N VAL A 402 10.30 5.07 8.43
CA VAL A 402 11.38 4.47 9.23
C VAL A 402 12.24 5.51 9.95
N PRO A 403 12.87 6.51 9.28
CA PRO A 403 13.57 7.57 9.98
C PRO A 403 12.61 8.43 10.82
N LEU A 404 11.34 8.55 10.43
CA LEU A 404 10.33 9.19 11.26
C LEU A 404 10.14 8.44 12.59
N ALA A 405 10.06 7.10 12.57
CA ALA A 405 9.91 6.29 13.78
C ALA A 405 11.15 6.42 14.69
N LEU A 406 12.36 6.49 14.12
CA LEU A 406 13.59 6.79 14.85
C LEU A 406 13.50 8.14 15.59
N LEU A 407 13.08 9.20 14.89
CA LEU A 407 12.95 10.54 15.46
C LEU A 407 11.89 10.60 16.56
N VAL A 408 10.78 9.88 16.40
CA VAL A 408 9.78 9.70 17.45
C VAL A 408 10.36 8.97 18.66
N GLY A 409 11.11 7.88 18.44
CA GLY A 409 11.79 7.15 19.50
C GLY A 409 12.78 8.00 20.29
N LEU A 410 13.52 8.90 19.62
CA LEU A 410 14.44 9.84 20.29
C LEU A 410 13.73 10.78 21.26
N GLN A 411 12.44 11.05 21.06
CA GLN A 411 11.62 11.88 21.95
C GLN A 411 11.03 11.09 23.14
N ALA A 412 11.20 9.77 23.21
CA ALA A 412 10.54 8.89 24.18
C ALA A 412 11.23 8.85 25.57
N GLY A 413 11.60 10.00 26.12
CA GLY A 413 11.76 10.19 27.56
C GLY A 413 13.08 9.74 28.23
N GLY A 414 14.09 9.29 27.48
CA GLY A 414 15.50 9.12 27.93
C GLY A 414 15.74 8.62 29.37
N ARG A 415 16.68 9.25 30.09
CA ARG A 415 17.02 8.97 31.50
C ARG A 415 15.82 9.08 32.48
N PRO A 416 14.93 10.08 32.36
CA PRO A 416 13.73 10.16 33.21
C PRO A 416 12.87 8.89 33.21
N LEU A 417 12.76 8.19 32.08
CA LEU A 417 12.05 6.92 32.04
C LEU A 417 12.79 5.80 32.77
N ALA A 418 14.12 5.69 32.59
CA ALA A 418 14.92 4.68 33.27
C ALA A 418 14.82 4.85 34.79
N ASP A 419 14.88 6.10 35.25
CA ASP A 419 14.69 6.45 36.65
C ASP A 419 13.26 6.10 37.13
N ALA A 420 12.23 6.42 36.33
CA ALA A 420 10.84 6.12 36.65
C ALA A 420 10.54 4.61 36.70
N LEU A 421 11.12 3.79 35.82
CA LEU A 421 10.97 2.34 35.84
C LEU A 421 11.78 1.69 36.97
N GLY A 422 12.96 2.23 37.29
CA GLY A 422 13.81 1.75 38.36
C GLY A 422 13.23 2.00 39.77
N HIS A 423 12.56 3.14 39.97
CA HIS A 423 12.07 3.55 41.29
C HIS A 423 10.54 3.47 41.44
N GLY A 424 9.77 3.44 40.34
CA GLY A 424 8.31 3.55 40.36
C GLY A 424 7.54 2.24 40.58
N GLY A 425 8.24 1.12 40.83
CA GLY A 425 7.61 -0.17 41.13
C GLY A 425 6.64 -0.65 40.03
N TRP A 426 5.62 -1.43 40.41
CA TRP A 426 4.67 -2.01 39.44
C TRP A 426 3.82 -0.96 38.70
N GLN A 427 3.57 0.20 39.30
CA GLN A 427 2.76 1.28 38.70
C GLN A 427 3.43 1.87 37.46
N ALA A 428 4.76 2.04 37.49
CA ALA A 428 5.54 2.50 36.35
C ALA A 428 5.45 1.52 35.15
N TRP A 429 5.45 0.22 35.41
CA TRP A 429 5.26 -0.80 34.38
C TRP A 429 3.82 -0.87 33.87
N ALA A 430 2.83 -0.73 34.76
CA ALA A 430 1.42 -0.65 34.36
C ALA A 430 1.17 0.56 33.43
N ALA A 431 1.75 1.71 33.76
CA ALA A 431 1.71 2.92 32.95
C ALA A 431 2.29 2.74 31.54
N LEU A 432 3.42 2.03 31.45
CA LEU A 432 4.08 1.71 30.19
C LEU A 432 3.21 0.81 29.30
N LEU A 433 2.49 -0.16 29.89
CA LEU A 433 1.66 -1.12 29.17
C LEU A 433 0.22 -0.64 28.91
N LEU A 434 -0.24 0.39 29.62
CA LEU A 434 -1.61 0.89 29.55
C LEU A 434 -2.04 1.29 28.13
N PRO A 435 -1.25 2.06 27.35
CA PRO A 435 -1.63 2.40 25.98
C PRO A 435 -1.79 1.15 25.10
N PHE A 436 -0.93 0.16 25.26
CA PHE A 436 -1.03 -1.10 24.53
C PHE A 436 -2.32 -1.86 24.86
N ALA A 437 -2.66 -1.96 26.15
CA ALA A 437 -3.89 -2.59 26.60
C ALA A 437 -5.14 -1.87 26.04
N LEU A 438 -5.10 -0.54 25.97
CA LEU A 438 -6.17 0.26 25.38
C LEU A 438 -6.34 -0.01 23.88
N LEU A 439 -5.25 -0.04 23.11
CA LEU A 439 -5.30 -0.36 21.68
C LEU A 439 -5.85 -1.78 21.43
N LEU A 440 -5.45 -2.74 22.26
CA LEU A 440 -6.01 -4.09 22.22
C LEU A 440 -7.51 -4.10 22.54
N ALA A 441 -7.96 -3.35 23.54
CA ALA A 441 -9.38 -3.23 23.87
C ALA A 441 -10.17 -2.62 22.71
N CYS A 442 -9.68 -1.55 22.08
CA CYS A 442 -10.28 -0.96 20.88
C CYS A 442 -10.36 -1.96 19.71
N ARG A 443 -9.32 -2.78 19.53
CA ARG A 443 -9.27 -3.81 18.50
C ARG A 443 -10.30 -4.91 18.69
N LEU A 444 -10.40 -5.41 19.93
CA LEU A 444 -11.35 -6.45 20.30
C LEU A 444 -12.79 -5.93 20.27
N GLY A 445 -13.02 -4.71 20.77
CA GLY A 445 -14.32 -4.05 20.75
C GLY A 445 -14.83 -3.83 19.32
N SER A 446 -13.99 -3.31 18.44
CA SER A 446 -14.36 -3.16 17.01
C SER A 446 -14.59 -4.51 16.32
N ALA A 447 -13.83 -5.56 16.65
CA ALA A 447 -14.06 -6.91 16.11
C ALA A 447 -15.38 -7.53 16.59
N ALA A 448 -15.68 -7.39 17.88
CA ALA A 448 -16.93 -7.85 18.47
C ALA A 448 -18.13 -7.12 17.84
N TYR A 449 -18.02 -5.80 17.68
CA TYR A 449 -19.03 -4.99 17.02
C TYR A 449 -19.25 -5.42 15.56
N LEU A 450 -18.21 -5.53 14.73
CA LEU A 450 -18.36 -5.95 13.33
C LEU A 450 -18.97 -7.36 13.22
N SER A 451 -18.58 -8.27 14.13
CA SER A 451 -19.14 -9.62 14.19
C SER A 451 -20.62 -9.62 14.61
N ALA A 452 -21.03 -8.73 15.50
CA ALA A 452 -22.43 -8.55 15.88
C ALA A 452 -23.23 -7.88 14.76
N TYR A 453 -22.66 -6.85 14.13
CA TYR A 453 -23.26 -6.11 13.02
C TYR A 453 -23.59 -7.03 11.84
N GLN A 454 -22.65 -7.90 11.45
CA GLN A 454 -22.89 -8.88 10.39
C GLN A 454 -23.98 -9.89 10.77
N ARG A 455 -23.99 -10.37 12.03
CA ARG A 455 -25.02 -11.31 12.52
C ARG A 455 -26.42 -10.70 12.55
N VAL A 456 -26.54 -9.43 12.93
CA VAL A 456 -27.84 -8.75 13.07
C VAL A 456 -28.37 -8.27 11.72
N THR A 457 -27.51 -7.69 10.88
CA THR A 457 -27.95 -7.05 9.63
C THR A 457 -27.87 -7.94 8.40
N GLY A 458 -27.14 -9.07 8.49
CA GLY A 458 -26.76 -9.90 7.34
C GLY A 458 -25.79 -9.21 6.37
N LYS A 459 -25.43 -7.94 6.60
CA LYS A 459 -24.53 -7.18 5.73
C LYS A 459 -23.08 -7.41 6.16
N ALA A 460 -22.31 -8.07 5.31
CA ALA A 460 -20.89 -8.27 5.55
C ALA A 460 -20.09 -7.02 5.12
N VAL A 461 -19.19 -6.57 5.99
CA VAL A 461 -18.13 -5.63 5.61
C VAL A 461 -16.99 -6.44 4.99
N SER A 462 -16.40 -5.95 3.90
CA SER A 462 -15.27 -6.65 3.27
C SER A 462 -14.11 -6.80 4.24
N ALA A 463 -13.31 -7.87 4.10
CA ALA A 463 -12.18 -8.11 5.00
C ALA A 463 -11.16 -6.95 4.99
N ALA A 464 -10.96 -6.33 3.83
CA ALA A 464 -10.08 -5.16 3.66
C ALA A 464 -10.60 -3.96 4.47
N ILE A 465 -11.87 -3.60 4.30
CA ILE A 465 -12.48 -2.47 5.02
C ILE A 465 -12.57 -2.76 6.52
N ALA A 466 -12.90 -3.98 6.94
CA ALA A 466 -12.88 -4.37 8.34
C ALA A 466 -11.49 -4.18 8.96
N SER A 467 -10.44 -4.56 8.24
CA SER A 467 -9.05 -4.29 8.63
C SER A 467 -8.78 -2.80 8.81
N ASP A 468 -9.28 -1.94 7.92
CA ASP A 468 -9.08 -0.48 8.04
C ASP A 468 -9.92 0.14 9.15
N ILE A 469 -11.12 -0.36 9.42
CA ILE A 469 -11.91 0.06 10.58
C ILE A 469 -11.09 -0.19 11.85
N HIS A 470 -10.51 -1.38 12.00
CA HIS A 470 -9.63 -1.67 13.13
C HIS A 470 -8.46 -0.70 13.20
N LEU A 471 -7.77 -0.50 12.08
CA LEU A 471 -6.61 0.38 11.97
C LEU A 471 -6.91 1.83 12.38
N LEU A 472 -8.05 2.38 11.94
CA LEU A 472 -8.53 3.72 12.32
C LEU A 472 -8.79 3.85 13.82
N GLN A 473 -9.17 2.76 14.49
CA GLN A 473 -9.39 2.77 15.95
C GLN A 473 -8.11 2.56 16.76
N THR A 474 -7.08 1.90 16.19
CA THR A 474 -5.91 1.42 16.94
C THR A 474 -4.59 2.06 16.51
N SER A 475 -4.64 3.12 15.72
CA SER A 475 -3.46 3.88 15.30
C SER A 475 -3.65 5.35 15.66
N PRO A 476 -3.61 5.72 16.96
CA PRO A 476 -3.79 7.10 17.37
C PRO A 476 -2.71 8.00 16.77
N ASN A 477 -3.05 9.25 16.48
CA ASN A 477 -2.14 10.24 15.92
C ASN A 477 -1.12 10.67 16.97
N ILE A 478 0.00 9.93 17.00
CA ILE A 478 1.10 10.17 17.93
C ILE A 478 1.68 11.58 17.84
N PHE A 479 1.46 12.34 16.75
CA PHE A 479 1.97 13.70 16.59
C PHE A 479 1.06 14.75 17.21
N LEU A 480 -0.26 14.59 17.11
CA LEU A 480 -1.18 15.38 17.93
C LEU A 480 -0.89 15.10 19.40
N TRP A 481 -0.71 13.82 19.76
CA TRP A 481 -0.25 13.42 21.08
C TRP A 481 1.00 14.16 21.53
N LEU A 482 2.11 14.04 20.81
CA LEU A 482 3.35 14.71 21.16
C LEU A 482 3.17 16.24 21.27
N SER A 483 2.35 16.84 20.39
CA SER A 483 2.03 18.28 20.45
C SER A 483 1.21 18.67 21.68
N LEU A 484 0.28 17.82 22.11
CA LEU A 484 -0.52 17.96 23.34
C LEU A 484 0.31 17.73 24.61
N LEU A 485 1.36 16.90 24.55
CA LEU A 485 2.11 16.45 25.72
C LEU A 485 3.41 17.22 26.00
N LEU A 486 4.11 17.72 24.97
CA LEU A 486 5.52 18.13 25.10
C LEU A 486 5.79 19.48 25.78
N PRO A 487 4.88 20.46 25.84
CA PRO A 487 5.10 21.63 26.69
C PRO A 487 4.15 21.61 27.89
N GLY A 488 4.47 20.82 28.91
CA GLY A 488 3.97 21.03 30.28
C GLY A 488 3.14 19.90 30.91
N THR A 489 2.10 19.41 30.23
CA THR A 489 1.02 18.66 30.91
C THR A 489 1.42 17.27 31.40
N PHE A 490 2.37 16.58 30.75
CA PHE A 490 2.76 15.21 31.10
C PHE A 490 4.28 14.99 31.17
N ALA A 491 5.05 16.06 31.36
CA ALA A 491 6.49 15.96 31.61
C ALA A 491 6.82 15.08 32.83
N HIS A 492 5.85 14.92 33.74
CA HIS A 492 5.94 14.09 34.95
C HIS A 492 5.55 12.61 34.73
N ALA A 493 5.09 12.20 33.53
CA ALA A 493 4.63 10.84 33.23
C ALA A 493 5.46 10.14 32.12
N PRO A 494 6.79 10.01 32.26
CA PRO A 494 7.66 9.51 31.19
C PRO A 494 7.33 8.07 30.75
N THR A 495 6.84 7.22 31.66
CA THR A 495 6.43 5.84 31.38
C THR A 495 5.25 5.74 30.43
N LEU A 496 4.26 6.62 30.60
CA LEU A 496 3.06 6.65 29.77
C LEU A 496 3.35 7.19 28.37
N VAL A 497 4.20 8.22 28.28
CA VAL A 497 4.69 8.74 26.99
C VAL A 497 5.45 7.65 26.23
N ALA A 498 6.41 7.00 26.87
CA ALA A 498 7.17 5.91 26.26
C ALA A 498 6.27 4.73 25.85
N GLY A 499 5.32 4.36 26.71
CA GLY A 499 4.35 3.30 26.45
C GLY A 499 3.46 3.58 25.24
N THR A 500 3.07 4.84 25.05
CA THR A 500 2.26 5.27 23.90
C THR A 500 3.06 5.17 22.61
N LEU A 501 4.29 5.67 22.61
CA LEU A 501 5.16 5.69 21.42
C LEU A 501 5.59 4.29 21.01
N LEU A 502 6.09 3.47 21.94
CA LEU A 502 6.49 2.09 21.66
C LEU A 502 5.27 1.21 21.37
N GLY A 503 4.19 1.41 22.13
CA GLY A 503 2.92 0.69 21.95
C GLY A 503 2.33 0.89 20.57
N PHE A 504 2.40 2.10 20.00
CA PHE A 504 1.94 2.38 18.64
C PHE A 504 2.62 1.48 17.59
N PHE A 505 3.96 1.45 17.56
CA PHE A 505 4.70 0.66 16.57
C PHE A 505 4.59 -0.84 16.83
N ALA A 506 4.64 -1.27 18.10
CA ALA A 506 4.52 -2.66 18.47
C ALA A 506 3.13 -3.22 18.11
N PHE A 507 2.06 -2.46 18.44
CA PHE A 507 0.70 -2.84 18.13
C PHE A 507 0.46 -2.89 16.61
N ALA A 508 1.00 -1.93 15.86
CA ALA A 508 0.92 -1.92 14.40
C ALA A 508 1.52 -3.20 13.78
N LEU A 509 2.69 -3.62 14.22
CA LEU A 509 3.33 -4.85 13.73
C LEU A 509 2.56 -6.12 14.13
N LEU A 510 2.05 -6.18 15.37
CA LEU A 510 1.26 -7.32 15.84
C LEU A 510 -0.04 -7.48 15.05
N ASP A 511 -0.74 -6.37 14.79
CA ASP A 511 -1.98 -6.39 14.02
C ASP A 511 -1.72 -6.79 12.55
N GLU A 512 -0.62 -6.32 11.92
CA GLU A 512 -0.19 -6.83 10.61
C GLU A 512 0.07 -8.33 10.64
N THR A 513 0.82 -8.81 11.64
CA THR A 513 1.13 -10.24 11.78
C THR A 513 -0.14 -11.07 11.87
N TRP A 514 -1.16 -10.57 12.57
CA TRP A 514 -2.47 -11.21 12.66
C TRP A 514 -3.20 -11.25 11.31
N VAL A 515 -3.25 -10.13 10.58
CA VAL A 515 -3.87 -10.05 9.25
C VAL A 515 -3.18 -11.00 8.26
N VAL A 516 -1.85 -10.99 8.21
CA VAL A 516 -1.05 -11.85 7.33
C VAL A 516 -1.26 -13.33 7.68
N ARG A 517 -1.25 -13.71 8.95
CA ARG A 517 -1.52 -15.10 9.38
C ARG A 517 -2.92 -15.56 8.97
N ARG A 518 -3.93 -14.72 9.16
CA ARG A 518 -5.31 -15.02 8.76
C ARG A 518 -5.42 -15.22 7.25
N PHE A 519 -4.79 -14.35 6.46
CA PHE A 519 -4.78 -14.47 5.00
C PHE A 519 -4.00 -15.71 4.53
N ARG A 520 -2.83 -16.01 5.14
CA ARG A 520 -2.06 -17.24 4.89
C ARG A 520 -2.95 -18.47 5.07
N ALA A 521 -3.68 -18.56 6.19
CA ALA A 521 -4.60 -19.66 6.45
C ALA A 521 -5.71 -19.82 5.38
N GLN A 522 -6.12 -18.74 4.71
CA GLN A 522 -7.10 -18.79 3.63
C GLN A 522 -6.53 -19.33 2.30
N ILE A 523 -5.23 -19.16 2.06
CA ILE A 523 -4.59 -19.59 0.79
C ILE A 523 -3.88 -20.94 0.91
N THR A 524 -3.46 -21.33 2.11
CA THR A 524 -2.75 -22.60 2.37
C THR A 524 -3.47 -23.84 1.83
N PRO A 525 -4.81 -24.00 1.98
CA PRO A 525 -5.50 -25.17 1.43
C PRO A 525 -5.34 -25.32 -0.09
N ALA A 526 -5.45 -24.21 -0.83
CA ALA A 526 -5.29 -24.19 -2.28
C ALA A 526 -3.83 -24.49 -2.69
N LEU A 527 -2.86 -23.95 -1.92
CA LEU A 527 -1.43 -24.27 -2.11
C LEU A 527 -1.14 -25.76 -1.91
N HIS A 528 -1.68 -26.38 -0.85
CA HIS A 528 -1.52 -27.81 -0.61
C HIS A 528 -2.17 -28.67 -1.69
N GLN A 529 -3.37 -28.29 -2.15
CA GLN A 529 -4.04 -29.00 -3.26
C GLN A 529 -3.26 -28.90 -4.57
N HIS A 530 -2.67 -27.74 -4.87
CA HIS A 530 -1.76 -27.59 -6.00
C HIS A 530 -0.53 -28.50 -5.84
N ALA A 531 0.16 -28.45 -4.71
CA ALA A 531 1.35 -29.27 -4.43
C ALA A 531 1.05 -30.78 -4.52
N ALA A 532 -0.11 -31.23 -4.06
CA ALA A 532 -0.52 -32.62 -4.16
C ALA A 532 -0.75 -33.06 -5.62
N ARG A 533 -1.33 -32.19 -6.45
CA ARG A 533 -1.55 -32.45 -7.90
C ARG A 533 -0.25 -32.46 -8.70
N THR A 534 0.70 -31.59 -8.36
CA THR A 534 2.02 -31.58 -9.03
C THR A 534 2.88 -32.75 -8.60
N ALA A 535 2.86 -33.14 -7.32
CA ALA A 535 3.55 -34.33 -6.83
C ALA A 535 3.04 -35.65 -7.44
N THR A 536 1.73 -35.74 -7.72
CA THR A 536 1.15 -36.90 -8.42
C THR A 536 1.47 -36.92 -9.91
N ARG A 537 1.63 -35.77 -10.57
CA ARG A 537 2.11 -35.66 -11.96
C ARG A 537 3.61 -35.92 -12.10
N ALA A 538 4.40 -35.65 -11.07
CA ALA A 538 5.86 -35.84 -11.06
C ALA A 538 6.30 -37.28 -10.75
N ARG A 539 5.41 -38.28 -10.73
CA ARG A 539 5.81 -39.69 -10.76
C ARG A 539 5.93 -40.16 -12.22
N PRO A 540 7.14 -40.39 -12.76
CA PRO A 540 7.27 -41.31 -13.86
C PRO A 540 7.02 -42.73 -13.33
N LEU A 541 6.23 -43.49 -14.06
CA LEU A 541 6.37 -44.94 -14.10
C LEU A 541 7.74 -45.23 -14.75
N ASP A 542 8.78 -45.56 -13.98
CA ASP A 542 9.77 -46.60 -14.32
C ASP A 542 10.66 -46.98 -13.12
N ALA A 543 11.01 -48.26 -13.09
CA ALA A 543 11.83 -49.00 -12.14
C ALA A 543 13.34 -48.73 -12.33
N SER A 544 13.85 -47.62 -11.82
CA SER A 544 15.29 -47.49 -11.53
C SER A 544 15.50 -46.45 -10.44
N GLY A 545 15.54 -46.89 -9.18
CA GLY A 545 15.61 -46.01 -8.02
C GLY A 545 16.85 -45.12 -8.01
N VAL A 546 16.67 -43.83 -8.33
CA VAL A 546 17.56 -42.74 -7.90
C VAL A 546 16.68 -41.52 -7.58
N ALA A 547 16.77 -41.03 -6.34
CA ALA A 547 15.92 -39.98 -5.80
C ALA A 547 16.42 -38.57 -6.20
N ALA A 548 15.53 -37.74 -6.75
CA ALA A 548 15.71 -36.29 -6.85
C ALA A 548 14.98 -35.60 -5.69
N GLY A 549 15.68 -34.69 -5.00
CA GLY A 549 15.27 -34.08 -3.75
C GLY A 549 14.01 -33.21 -3.85
N THR A 550 13.04 -33.52 -3.00
CA THR A 550 11.88 -32.67 -2.69
C THR A 550 12.30 -31.48 -1.83
N VAL A 551 12.00 -30.26 -2.30
CA VAL A 551 11.98 -29.07 -1.44
C VAL A 551 10.75 -29.17 -0.54
N ALA A 552 10.98 -29.43 0.74
CA ALA A 552 9.94 -29.43 1.76
C ALA A 552 9.50 -27.99 2.06
N LEU A 553 8.20 -27.73 1.96
CA LEU A 553 7.57 -26.57 2.59
C LEU A 553 7.59 -26.82 4.10
N ASP A 554 8.63 -26.32 4.78
CA ASP A 554 8.74 -26.46 6.23
C ASP A 554 7.79 -25.48 6.93
N SER A 555 6.93 -26.03 7.77
CA SER A 555 5.97 -25.29 8.60
C SER A 555 6.68 -24.76 9.84
N ARG A 556 7.21 -23.53 9.78
CA ARG A 556 7.58 -22.74 10.98
C ARG A 556 7.20 -21.27 10.83
#